data_AF-A0A2E4ILR2-F1
#
_entry.id   AF-A0A2E4ILR2-F1
#
_cell.length_a   1.000
_cell.length_b   1.000
_cell.length_c   1.000
_cell.angle_alpha   90.00
_cell.angle_beta   90.00
_cell.angle_gamma   90.00
#
_symmetry.space_group_name_H-M   'P 1'
#
loop_
_entity.id
_entity.type
_entity.pdbx_description
1 polymer ?
#
loop_
_entity_poly.entity_id
_entity_poly.type
_entity_poly.pdbx_seq_one_letter_code
_entity_poly.pdbx_strand_id
1 'polypeptide(L)' 'MFRLSTQQKSDFDRDGFLIVERLIDDDTVERLRDSFDALFRGEFETGVRPDEVN' A
#
# COMPACT_ATOMS: atom_id res chain seq x y z
N MET A 1 10.26 4.60 -10.23
CA MET A 1 9.32 5.65 -9.78
C MET A 1 8.14 5.68 -10.74
N PHE A 2 6.93 5.44 -10.24
CA PHE A 2 5.70 5.45 -11.06
C PHE A 2 5.37 6.88 -11.53
N ARG A 3 4.97 7.04 -12.79
CA ARG A 3 4.64 8.35 -13.38
C ARG A 3 3.33 8.26 -14.14
N LEU A 4 2.38 9.11 -13.78
CA LEU A 4 1.08 9.21 -14.44
C LEU A 4 1.22 9.85 -15.82
N SER A 5 0.53 9.27 -16.80
CA SER A 5 0.32 9.91 -18.11
C SER A 5 -0.63 11.10 -17.99
N THR A 6 -0.64 12.00 -18.98
CA THR A 6 -1.59 13.12 -19.02
C THR A 6 -3.05 12.63 -19.02
N GLN A 7 -3.32 11.53 -19.72
CA GLN A 7 -4.65 10.92 -19.76
C GLN A 7 -5.08 10.43 -18.38
N GLN A 8 -4.21 9.68 -17.69
CA GLN A 8 -4.49 9.15 -16.35
C GLN A 8 -4.74 10.26 -15.32
N LYS A 9 -4.08 11.42 -15.46
CA LYS A 9 -4.37 12.60 -14.63
C LYS A 9 -5.76 13.16 -14.92
N SER A 10 -6.12 13.32 -16.19
CA SER A 10 -7.45 13.78 -16.57
C SER A 10 -8.56 12.82 -16.12
N ASP A 11 -8.30 11.51 -16.16
CA ASP A 11 -9.25 10.50 -15.70
C ASP A 11 -9.40 10.57 -14.18
N PHE A 12 -8.32 10.73 -13.44
CA PHE A 12 -8.38 10.97 -11.99
C PHE A 12 -9.15 12.24 -11.63
N ASP A 13 -8.91 13.35 -12.33
CA ASP A 13 -9.60 14.62 -12.09
C ASP A 13 -11.12 14.52 -12.37
N ARG A 14 -11.51 13.70 -13.35
CA ARG A 14 -12.93 13.47 -13.72
C ARG A 14 -13.62 12.47 -12.80
N ASP A 15 -12.96 11.35 -12.51
CA ASP A 15 -13.58 10.18 -11.90
C ASP A 15 -13.30 10.11 -10.38
N GLY A 16 -12.34 10.89 -9.88
CA GLY A 16 -11.94 10.94 -8.47
C GLY A 16 -11.07 9.78 -8.01
N PHE A 17 -10.79 8.81 -8.90
CA PHE A 17 -9.91 7.68 -8.66
C PHE A 17 -9.25 7.22 -9.96
N LEU A 18 -8.21 6.39 -9.83
CA LEU A 18 -7.55 5.76 -10.97
C LEU A 18 -7.17 4.32 -10.60
N ILE A 19 -7.49 3.37 -11.48
CA ILE A 19 -7.03 1.98 -11.35
C ILE A 19 -5.68 1.87 -12.07
N VAL A 20 -4.66 1.43 -11.33
CA VAL A 20 -3.33 1.17 -11.87
C VAL A 20 -2.99 -0.29 -11.68
N GLU A 21 -2.90 -1.02 -12.78
CA GLU A 21 -2.50 -2.42 -12.76
C GLU A 21 -1.01 -2.54 -12.37
N ARG A 22 -0.70 -3.52 -11.52
CA ARG A 22 0.67 -3.87 -11.11
C ARG A 22 1.50 -2.65 -10.67
N LEU A 23 0.90 -1.79 -9.86
CA LEU A 23 1.57 -0.60 -9.30
C LEU A 23 2.83 -0.98 -8.48
N ILE A 24 2.80 -2.14 -7.85
CA ILE A 24 3.93 -2.75 -7.12
C ILE A 24 4.28 -4.09 -7.77
N ASP A 25 5.56 -4.46 -7.70
CA ASP A 25 6.08 -5.76 -8.14
C ASP A 25 5.70 -6.91 -7.20
N ASP A 26 5.83 -8.13 -7.70
CA ASP A 26 5.41 -9.34 -6.99
C ASP A 26 6.25 -9.58 -5.71
N ASP A 27 7.56 -9.27 -5.73
CA ASP A 27 8.43 -9.37 -4.55
C ASP A 27 7.96 -8.43 -3.42
N THR A 28 7.52 -7.23 -3.78
CA THR A 28 6.93 -6.26 -2.83
C THR A 28 5.61 -6.77 -2.27
N VAL A 29 4.77 -7.42 -3.08
CA VAL A 29 3.51 -8.04 -2.63
C VAL A 29 3.78 -9.14 -1.60
N GLU A 30 4.77 -10.01 -1.85
CA GLU A 30 5.14 -11.09 -0.92
C GLU A 30 5.60 -10.53 0.43
N ARG A 31 6.49 -9.54 0.43
CA ARG A 31 6.96 -8.89 1.66
C ARG A 31 5.83 -8.22 2.45
N LEU A 32 4.87 -7.61 1.76
CA LEU A 32 3.70 -7.02 2.41
C LEU A 32 2.86 -8.09 3.10
N ARG A 33 2.64 -9.24 2.46
CA ARG A 33 1.88 -10.35 3.06
C ARG A 33 2.52 -10.80 4.38
N ASP A 34 3.82 -11.05 4.38
CA ASP A 34 4.55 -11.46 5.59
C ASP A 34 4.47 -10.40 6.70
N SER A 35 4.54 -9.12 6.31
CA SER A 35 4.46 -7.99 7.25
C SER A 35 3.08 -7.85 7.88
N PHE A 36 2.01 -8.01 7.09
CA PHE A 36 0.64 -8.03 7.61
C PHE A 36 0.41 -9.22 8.53
N ASP A 37 0.91 -10.40 8.16
CA ASP A 37 0.83 -11.61 8.98
C ASP A 37 1.49 -11.41 10.35
N ALA A 38 2.70 -10.83 10.40
CA ALA A 38 3.38 -10.48 11.65
C ALA A 38 2.59 -9.43 12.47
N LEU A 39 2.10 -8.37 11.81
CA LEU A 39 1.30 -7.31 12.44
C LEU A 39 0.06 -7.87 13.15
N PHE A 40 -0.68 -8.76 12.48
CA PHE A 40 -1.88 -9.39 13.06
C PHE A 40 -1.57 -10.38 14.18
N ARG A 41 -0.38 -11.00 14.19
CA ARG A 41 0.11 -11.78 15.34
C ARG A 41 0.57 -10.91 16.51
N GLY A 42 0.72 -9.60 16.30
CA GLY A 42 1.28 -8.70 17.29
C GLY A 42 2.80 -8.72 17.37
N GLU A 43 3.45 -9.21 16.31
CA GLU A 43 4.90 -9.18 16.14
C GLU A 43 5.27 -7.83 15.54
N PHE A 44 5.54 -6.86 16.41
CA PHE A 44 6.03 -5.55 16.02
C PHE A 44 7.56 -5.57 15.97
N GLU A 45 8.16 -4.81 15.06
CA GLU A 45 9.62 -4.68 14.96
C GLU A 45 10.26 -4.26 16.29
N THR A 46 9.57 -3.41 17.06
CA THR A 46 10.01 -2.94 18.38
C THR A 46 9.57 -3.86 19.55
N GLY A 47 8.72 -4.85 19.29
CA GLY A 47 8.08 -5.69 20.30
C GLY A 47 7.00 -4.98 21.13
N VAL A 48 6.73 -3.70 20.88
CA VAL A 48 5.73 -2.90 21.61
C VAL A 48 4.56 -2.61 20.70
N ARG A 49 3.33 -2.88 21.18
CA ARG A 49 2.12 -2.51 20.45
C ARG A 49 2.03 -0.98 20.31
N PRO A 50 1.60 -0.45 19.15
CA PRO A 50 1.26 0.96 19.01
C PRO A 50 0.26 1.37 20.08
N ASP A 51 0.42 2.55 20.65
CA ASP A 51 -0.51 3.11 21.63
C ASP A 51 -1.88 3.32 20.98
N GLU A 52 -2.96 2.94 21.67
CA GLU A 52 -4.32 3.08 21.14
C GLU A 52 -4.78 4.53 21.30
N VAL A 53 -4.65 5.32 20.24
CA VAL A 53 -5.25 6.65 20.15
C VAL A 53 -6.65 6.55 19.55
N ASN A 54 -7.68 6.60 20.40
CA ASN A 54 -9.09 6.72 20.00
C ASN A 54 -9.56 8.17 20.11
#